data_AF-A0A8H5L5Y1-F1
#
_entry.id   AF-A0A8H5L5Y1-F1
#
_cell.length_a   1.000
_cell.length_b   1.000
_cell.length_c   1.000
_cell.angle_alpha   90.00
_cell.angle_beta   90.00
_cell.angle_gamma   90.00
#
_symmetry.space_group_name_H-M   'P 1'
#
loop_
_entity.id
_entity.type
_entity.pdbx_description
1 polymer ?
#
loop_
_entity_poly.entity_id
_entity_poly.type
_entity_poly.pdbx_seq_one_letter_code
_entity_poly.pdbx_strand_id
1 'polypeptide(L)'
;MNMNEEVMGGAEAVMQNGTWKFAINYLSEIDDGSSTSEAVCNGIWTEILRRHFPYPDFIIAPEQRQTTGVRPDLTIFAVFGKEKLAEWEPIFTFEGKAPKYEKSMVADGKAQAANYLPDLAWSKERKNMKYGMLACGKSFMILKYDANKKELYRIDPSNQEDSMMFEASSLTDKAAGFDKFCRDFVTLFY
;
A
#
# COMPACT_ATOMS: atom_id res chain seq x y z
N MET A 1 35.72 8.51 -0.62
CA MET A 1 34.87 9.33 -1.51
C MET A 1 33.55 9.49 -0.77
N ASN A 2 33.24 10.70 -0.30
CA ASN A 2 31.93 11.04 0.28
C ASN A 2 30.91 11.08 -0.85
N MET A 3 29.81 10.37 -0.72
CA MET A 3 28.52 10.93 -0.30
C MET A 3 27.52 9.78 -0.25
N ASN A 4 26.77 9.73 0.86
CA ASN A 4 25.50 9.04 0.94
C ASN A 4 24.60 9.56 -0.19
N GLU A 5 24.55 8.87 -1.32
CA GLU A 5 23.32 8.87 -2.10
C GLU A 5 22.31 8.10 -1.25
N GLU A 6 21.54 8.82 -0.43
CA GLU A 6 20.24 8.28 -0.03
C GLU A 6 19.55 7.89 -1.32
N VAL A 7 19.42 6.57 -1.54
CA VAL A 7 18.68 6.02 -2.67
C VAL A 7 17.26 6.52 -2.49
N MET A 8 16.93 7.60 -3.21
CA MET A 8 15.62 8.22 -3.21
C MET A 8 14.57 7.13 -3.43
N GLY A 9 13.58 7.06 -2.54
CA GLY A 9 12.61 5.97 -2.57
C GLY A 9 11.67 6.06 -3.77
N GLY A 10 10.90 4.99 -3.99
CA GLY A 10 10.01 4.88 -5.14
C GLY A 10 8.96 5.98 -5.24
N ALA A 11 8.29 6.37 -4.14
CA ALA A 11 7.27 7.40 -4.13
C ALA A 11 7.86 8.82 -4.10
N GLU A 12 8.98 9.06 -3.40
CA GLU A 12 9.73 10.31 -3.44
C GLU A 12 10.22 10.63 -4.86
N ALA A 13 10.79 9.64 -5.55
CA ALA A 13 11.20 9.78 -6.94
C ALA A 13 10.01 10.10 -7.85
N VAL A 14 8.85 9.50 -7.59
CA VAL A 14 7.59 9.80 -8.29
C VAL A 14 7.13 11.24 -7.97
N MET A 15 7.17 11.68 -6.72
CA MET A 15 6.74 13.03 -6.33
C MET A 15 7.65 14.14 -6.89
N GLN A 16 8.95 13.87 -7.04
CA GLN A 16 9.92 14.84 -7.59
C GLN A 16 9.96 14.84 -9.12
N ASN A 17 9.57 13.75 -9.77
CA ASN A 17 9.54 13.66 -11.22
C ASN A 17 8.35 14.45 -11.79
N GLY A 18 8.63 15.47 -12.61
CA GLY A 18 7.60 16.35 -13.18
C GLY A 18 6.51 15.63 -13.99
N THR A 19 6.82 14.51 -14.62
CA THR A 19 5.85 13.68 -15.37
C THR A 19 4.92 12.91 -14.43
N TRP A 20 5.40 12.51 -13.25
CA TRP A 20 4.61 11.81 -12.24
C TRP A 20 3.83 12.75 -11.33
N LYS A 21 4.34 13.95 -11.09
CA LYS A 21 3.58 15.04 -10.45
C LYS A 21 2.27 15.32 -11.18
N PHE A 22 2.27 15.23 -12.51
CA PHE A 22 1.05 15.28 -13.32
C PHE A 22 0.11 14.12 -12.96
N ALA A 23 0.55 12.85 -13.08
CA ALA A 23 -0.27 11.68 -12.76
C ALA A 23 -0.82 11.70 -11.33
N ILE A 24 -0.01 12.12 -10.35
CA ILE A 24 -0.43 12.27 -8.95
C ILE A 24 -1.42 13.42 -8.78
N ASN A 25 -1.31 14.52 -9.52
CA ASN A 25 -2.34 15.57 -9.49
C ASN A 25 -3.70 15.08 -10.02
N TYR A 26 -3.74 14.09 -10.90
CA TYR A 26 -5.00 13.42 -11.26
C TYR A 26 -5.60 12.58 -10.13
N LEU A 27 -4.83 12.28 -9.08
CA LEU A 27 -5.34 11.65 -7.87
C LEU A 27 -6.04 12.64 -6.92
N SER A 28 -6.28 13.89 -7.32
CA SER A 28 -7.07 14.86 -6.55
C SER A 28 -8.44 15.08 -7.19
N GLU A 29 -9.44 15.48 -6.40
CA GLU A 29 -10.65 16.09 -6.95
C GLU A 29 -10.24 17.30 -7.81
N ILE A 30 -10.75 17.38 -9.04
CA ILE A 30 -10.60 18.58 -9.87
C ILE A 30 -11.78 19.48 -9.50
N ASP A 31 -11.52 20.78 -9.28
CA ASP A 31 -12.49 21.78 -8.80
C ASP A 31 -13.74 21.93 -9.70
N ASP A 32 -13.74 21.34 -10.91
CA ASP A 32 -14.89 21.31 -11.82
C ASP A 32 -15.86 20.13 -11.57
N GLY A 33 -15.63 19.34 -10.53
CA GLY A 33 -16.44 18.17 -10.17
C GLY A 33 -16.08 16.90 -10.96
N SER A 34 -15.09 16.96 -11.85
CA SER A 34 -14.51 15.76 -12.45
C SER A 34 -13.52 15.11 -11.47
N SER A 35 -13.60 13.78 -11.35
CA SER A 35 -12.64 13.02 -10.55
C SER A 35 -12.16 11.81 -11.36
N THR A 36 -10.89 11.47 -11.17
CA THR A 36 -10.30 10.27 -11.74
C THR A 36 -11.05 9.02 -11.27
N SER A 37 -11.25 8.06 -12.17
CA SER A 37 -11.90 6.79 -11.81
C SER A 37 -11.05 5.97 -10.83
N GLU A 38 -11.70 5.12 -10.04
CA GLU A 38 -11.02 4.19 -9.11
C GLU A 38 -9.99 3.32 -9.84
N ALA A 39 -10.31 2.81 -11.02
CA ALA A 39 -9.39 2.00 -11.83
C ALA A 39 -8.09 2.73 -12.19
N VAL A 40 -8.17 4.02 -12.55
CA VAL A 40 -7.00 4.84 -12.87
C VAL A 40 -6.20 5.16 -11.60
N CYS A 41 -6.88 5.44 -10.48
CA CYS A 41 -6.26 5.61 -9.17
C CYS A 41 -5.43 4.38 -8.79
N ASN A 42 -6.04 3.19 -8.92
CA ASN A 42 -5.40 1.90 -8.64
C ASN A 42 -4.22 1.64 -9.59
N GLY A 43 -4.32 2.05 -10.85
CA GLY A 43 -3.22 1.99 -11.81
C GLY A 43 -2.00 2.80 -11.38
N ILE A 44 -2.21 4.05 -10.93
CA ILE A 44 -1.12 4.90 -10.45
C ILE A 44 -0.49 4.32 -9.18
N TRP A 45 -1.30 3.88 -8.22
CA TRP A 45 -0.80 3.24 -6.99
C TRP A 45 -0.04 1.95 -7.29
N THR A 46 -0.48 1.15 -8.26
CA THR A 46 0.24 -0.04 -8.73
C THR A 46 1.66 0.30 -9.18
N GLU A 47 1.82 1.37 -9.97
CA GLU A 47 3.14 1.80 -10.46
C GLU A 47 4.02 2.38 -9.35
N ILE A 48 3.44 3.03 -8.33
CA ILE A 48 4.18 3.45 -7.14
C ILE A 48 4.67 2.22 -6.37
N LEU A 49 3.78 1.27 -6.09
CA LEU A 49 4.10 0.04 -5.37
C LEU A 49 5.14 -0.81 -6.11
N ARG A 50 5.07 -0.91 -7.44
CA ARG A 50 6.02 -1.73 -8.24
C ARG A 50 7.48 -1.28 -8.14
N ARG A 51 7.73 -0.03 -7.75
CA ARG A 51 9.09 0.47 -7.47
C ARG A 51 9.67 -0.05 -6.17
N HIS A 52 8.81 -0.43 -5.22
CA HIS A 52 9.19 -0.98 -3.92
C HIS A 52 9.12 -2.50 -3.88
N PHE A 53 8.19 -3.08 -4.64
CA PHE A 53 7.95 -4.52 -4.73
C PHE A 53 8.31 -5.02 -6.14
N PRO A 54 9.60 -5.09 -6.50
CA PRO A 54 10.02 -5.48 -7.84
C PRO A 54 9.90 -6.99 -8.08
N TYR A 55 9.57 -7.37 -9.31
CA TYR A 55 9.77 -8.73 -9.81
C TYR A 55 11.28 -8.98 -10.02
N PRO A 56 11.82 -10.20 -9.75
CA PRO A 56 11.14 -11.45 -9.44
C PRO A 56 10.92 -11.74 -7.95
N ASP A 57 11.30 -10.84 -7.05
CA ASP A 57 11.13 -11.01 -5.59
C ASP A 57 9.68 -10.86 -5.15
N PHE A 58 8.91 -10.02 -5.85
CA PHE A 58 7.51 -9.78 -5.56
C PHE A 58 6.63 -9.83 -6.81
N ILE A 59 5.36 -10.18 -6.61
CA ILE A 59 4.31 -10.17 -7.63
C ILE A 59 3.18 -9.29 -7.13
N ILE A 60 2.80 -8.26 -7.90
CA ILE A 60 1.58 -7.49 -7.67
C ILE A 60 0.49 -8.07 -8.57
N ALA A 61 -0.56 -8.62 -7.97
CA ALA A 61 -1.69 -9.23 -8.67
C ALA A 61 -2.97 -8.40 -8.48
N PRO A 62 -3.43 -7.70 -9.52
CA PRO A 62 -4.70 -6.98 -9.48
C PRO A 62 -5.90 -7.92 -9.43
N GLU A 63 -6.93 -7.56 -8.68
CA GLU A 63 -8.23 -8.24 -8.64
C GLU A 63 -8.14 -9.75 -8.32
N GLN A 64 -7.07 -10.16 -7.64
CA GLN A 64 -6.85 -11.56 -7.31
C GLN A 64 -7.90 -12.01 -6.29
N ARG A 65 -8.78 -12.92 -6.71
CA ARG A 65 -9.69 -13.59 -5.79
C ARG A 65 -8.87 -14.51 -4.88
N GLN A 66 -8.89 -14.24 -3.58
CA GLN A 66 -8.26 -15.11 -2.59
C GLN A 66 -9.13 -16.35 -2.35
N THR A 67 -8.54 -17.37 -1.75
CA THR A 67 -9.25 -18.63 -1.39
C THR A 67 -10.41 -18.41 -0.42
N THR A 68 -10.41 -17.29 0.31
CA THR A 68 -11.50 -16.83 1.17
C THR A 68 -12.71 -16.28 0.40
N GLY A 69 -12.61 -16.12 -0.92
CA GLY A 69 -13.66 -15.54 -1.78
C GLY A 69 -13.64 -14.01 -1.84
N VAL A 70 -12.83 -13.36 -1.00
CA VAL A 70 -12.59 -11.91 -1.02
C VAL A 70 -11.71 -11.54 -2.22
N ARG A 71 -11.94 -10.36 -2.79
CA ARG A 71 -11.20 -9.82 -3.92
C ARG A 71 -10.76 -8.38 -3.63
N PRO A 72 -9.54 -8.19 -3.12
CA PRO A 72 -8.95 -6.86 -3.00
C PRO A 72 -8.62 -6.30 -4.39
N ASP A 73 -8.50 -4.98 -4.47
CA ASP A 73 -8.08 -4.32 -5.70
C ASP A 73 -6.68 -4.78 -6.13
N LEU A 74 -5.72 -4.87 -5.20
CA LEU A 74 -4.41 -5.49 -5.45
C LEU A 74 -3.98 -6.38 -4.28
N THR A 75 -3.26 -7.45 -4.60
CA THR A 75 -2.52 -8.26 -3.62
C THR A 75 -1.04 -8.34 -4.00
N ILE A 76 -0.14 -8.12 -3.04
CA ILE A 76 1.30 -8.29 -3.23
C ILE A 76 1.72 -9.62 -2.62
N PHE A 77 2.43 -10.41 -3.40
CA PHE A 77 3.00 -11.69 -3.02
C PHE A 77 4.52 -11.61 -2.93
N ALA A 78 5.11 -12.18 -1.88
CA ALA A 78 6.54 -12.48 -1.82
C ALA A 78 6.82 -13.82 -2.50
N VAL A 79 7.93 -13.92 -3.23
CA VAL A 79 8.35 -15.13 -3.95
C VAL A 79 9.57 -15.74 -3.27
N PHE A 80 9.43 -16.95 -2.76
CA PHE A 80 10.47 -17.72 -2.08
C PHE A 80 10.97 -18.90 -2.91
N GLY A 81 12.12 -19.47 -2.56
CA GLY A 81 12.56 -20.76 -3.11
C GLY A 81 12.89 -20.75 -4.61
N LYS A 82 13.35 -19.61 -5.14
CA LYS A 82 13.57 -19.34 -6.57
C LYS A 82 14.39 -20.39 -7.33
N GLU A 83 15.24 -21.16 -6.65
CA GLU A 83 16.12 -22.14 -7.27
C GLU A 83 15.51 -23.54 -7.48
N LYS A 84 14.35 -23.86 -6.87
CA LYS A 84 13.80 -25.23 -6.91
C LYS A 84 12.36 -25.27 -7.39
N LEU A 85 11.45 -24.60 -6.67
CA LEU A 85 10.04 -24.40 -7.01
C LEU A 85 9.62 -23.11 -6.32
N ALA A 86 9.24 -22.10 -7.09
CA ALA A 86 8.84 -20.81 -6.52
C ALA A 86 7.55 -20.99 -5.71
N GLU A 87 7.65 -20.81 -4.39
CA GLU A 87 6.49 -20.65 -3.51
C GLU A 87 6.17 -19.16 -3.40
N TRP A 88 4.88 -18.83 -3.33
CA TRP A 88 4.45 -17.44 -3.16
C TRP A 88 3.45 -17.32 -2.01
N GLU A 89 3.59 -16.25 -1.23
CA GLU A 89 2.70 -15.95 -0.10
C GLU A 89 2.20 -14.50 -0.21
N PRO A 90 0.91 -14.22 0.02
CA PRO A 90 0.42 -12.85 0.05
C PRO A 90 0.84 -12.18 1.36
N ILE A 91 1.50 -11.05 1.22
CA ILE A 91 2.11 -10.30 2.32
C ILE A 91 1.43 -8.95 2.56
N PHE A 92 0.75 -8.40 1.54
CA PHE A 92 0.17 -7.07 1.61
C PHE A 92 -1.04 -6.97 0.68
N THR A 93 -2.12 -6.35 1.15
CA THR A 93 -3.32 -6.10 0.34
C THR A 93 -3.59 -4.62 0.21
N PHE A 94 -4.09 -4.21 -0.94
CA PHE A 94 -4.41 -2.82 -1.24
C PHE A 94 -5.87 -2.71 -1.63
N GLU A 95 -6.54 -1.72 -1.06
CA GLU A 95 -7.88 -1.27 -1.44
C GLU A 95 -7.79 0.18 -1.88
N GLY A 96 -8.25 0.47 -3.09
CA GLY A 96 -8.25 1.79 -3.66
C GLY A 96 -9.66 2.35 -3.79
N LYS A 97 -9.79 3.67 -3.70
CA LYS A 97 -11.05 4.38 -3.92
C LYS A 97 -10.82 5.58 -4.83
N ALA A 98 -11.87 5.96 -5.56
CA ALA A 98 -11.84 7.16 -6.38
C ALA A 98 -11.65 8.42 -5.51
N PRO A 99 -10.84 9.43 -5.93
CA PRO A 99 -10.51 10.62 -5.14
C PRO A 99 -11.71 11.39 -4.57
N LYS A 100 -12.87 11.33 -5.24
CA LYS A 100 -14.10 11.97 -4.76
C LYS A 100 -14.60 11.46 -3.39
N TYR A 101 -14.06 10.35 -2.92
CA TYR A 101 -14.35 9.77 -1.61
C TYR A 101 -13.29 10.10 -0.56
N GLU A 102 -12.30 10.94 -0.87
CA GLU A 102 -11.16 11.25 0.02
C GLU A 102 -11.63 11.85 1.36
N LYS A 103 -12.67 12.69 1.33
CA LYS A 103 -13.28 13.25 2.56
C LYS A 103 -14.00 12.20 3.41
N SER A 104 -14.68 11.22 2.80
CA SER A 104 -15.42 10.17 3.51
C SER A 104 -14.54 8.96 3.91
N MET A 105 -13.30 8.92 3.44
CA MET A 105 -12.40 7.78 3.54
C MET A 105 -12.04 7.38 4.97
N VAL A 106 -12.01 8.34 5.90
CA VAL A 106 -11.59 8.14 7.29
C VAL A 106 -12.55 7.20 8.04
N ALA A 107 -13.85 7.25 7.74
CA ALA A 107 -14.85 6.41 8.39
C ALA A 107 -15.19 5.15 7.58
N ASP A 108 -15.56 5.31 6.30
CA ASP A 108 -16.11 4.21 5.50
C ASP A 108 -15.00 3.31 4.92
N GLY A 109 -13.88 3.90 4.52
CA GLY A 109 -12.77 3.18 3.93
C GLY A 109 -12.00 2.33 4.94
N LYS A 110 -11.89 2.80 6.20
CA LYS A 110 -11.37 1.97 7.30
C LYS A 110 -12.16 0.68 7.41
N ALA A 111 -13.50 0.74 7.43
CA ALA A 111 -14.33 -0.45 7.58
C ALA A 111 -14.07 -1.46 6.45
N GLN A 112 -13.94 -1.00 5.21
CA GLN A 112 -13.67 -1.88 4.07
C GLN A 112 -12.29 -2.55 4.16
N ALA A 113 -11.21 -1.79 4.29
CA ALA A 113 -9.86 -2.37 4.37
C ALA A 113 -9.65 -3.21 5.64
N ALA A 114 -10.27 -2.82 6.77
CA ALA A 114 -10.26 -3.60 8.01
C ALA A 114 -11.00 -4.94 7.90
N ASN A 115 -12.11 -5.00 7.15
CA ASN A 115 -12.85 -6.25 6.97
C ASN A 115 -12.04 -7.29 6.19
N TYR A 116 -11.16 -6.82 5.32
CA TYR A 116 -10.36 -7.63 4.41
C TYR A 116 -9.09 -8.16 5.07
N LEU A 117 -8.41 -7.34 5.87
CA LEU A 117 -7.11 -7.71 6.45
C LEU A 117 -7.08 -9.03 7.23
N PRO A 118 -8.07 -9.37 8.08
CA PRO A 118 -8.14 -10.65 8.78
C PRO A 118 -8.17 -11.86 7.85
N ASP A 119 -8.64 -11.72 6.62
CA ASP A 119 -8.90 -12.84 5.69
C ASP A 119 -7.85 -12.99 4.58
N LEU A 120 -6.94 -12.02 4.42
CA LEU A 120 -6.16 -11.92 3.17
C LEU A 120 -4.66 -12.22 3.27
N ALA A 121 -4.02 -11.99 4.42
CA ALA A 121 -2.64 -12.41 4.60
C ALA A 121 -2.58 -13.79 5.27
N TRP A 122 -2.01 -14.76 4.58
CA TRP A 122 -1.82 -16.15 5.05
C TRP A 122 -0.35 -16.57 5.00
N SER A 123 0.58 -15.59 5.07
CA SER A 123 2.00 -15.88 5.18
C SER A 123 2.29 -16.78 6.39
N LYS A 124 2.99 -17.89 6.16
CA LYS A 124 3.34 -18.85 7.21
C LYS A 124 4.38 -18.28 8.17
N GLU A 125 5.17 -17.31 7.73
CA GLU A 125 6.19 -16.65 8.54
C GLU A 125 5.60 -15.59 9.48
N ARG A 126 4.48 -14.96 9.08
CA ARG A 126 3.80 -13.91 9.86
C ARG A 126 2.35 -14.23 10.16
N LYS A 127 2.08 -15.46 10.63
CA LYS A 127 0.71 -15.98 10.90
C LYS A 127 -0.18 -15.03 11.70
N ASN A 128 0.41 -14.20 12.56
CA ASN A 128 -0.32 -13.34 13.49
C ASN A 128 -0.34 -11.86 13.11
N MET A 129 0.38 -11.44 12.07
CA MET A 129 0.48 -10.03 11.67
C MET A 129 0.17 -9.89 10.18
N LYS A 130 -0.88 -9.13 9.87
CA LYS A 130 -1.38 -8.93 8.51
C LYS A 130 -1.29 -7.46 8.15
N TYR A 131 -0.87 -7.16 6.93
CA TYR A 131 -0.62 -5.79 6.50
C TYR A 131 -1.40 -5.46 5.23
N GLY A 132 -1.75 -4.20 5.10
CA GLY A 132 -2.35 -3.69 3.88
C GLY A 132 -2.47 -2.19 3.89
N MET A 133 -3.12 -1.65 2.86
CA MET A 133 -3.31 -0.24 2.69
C MET A 133 -4.68 0.05 2.10
N LEU A 134 -5.27 1.12 2.59
CA LEU A 134 -6.34 1.82 1.89
C LEU A 134 -5.73 3.06 1.24
N ALA A 135 -6.07 3.34 -0.02
CA ALA A 135 -5.74 4.61 -0.64
C ALA A 135 -6.95 5.22 -1.36
N CYS A 136 -7.07 6.54 -1.30
CA CYS A 136 -8.08 7.29 -2.03
C CYS A 136 -7.46 8.58 -2.50
N GLY A 137 -7.30 8.68 -3.81
CA GLY A 137 -6.49 9.75 -4.37
C GLY A 137 -5.06 9.71 -3.83
N LYS A 138 -4.56 10.84 -3.33
CA LYS A 138 -3.22 10.98 -2.74
C LYS A 138 -3.17 10.53 -1.28
N SER A 139 -4.34 10.41 -0.64
CA SER A 139 -4.44 10.00 0.75
C SER A 139 -4.36 8.49 0.88
N PHE A 140 -3.74 8.02 1.95
CA PHE A 140 -3.56 6.61 2.23
C PHE A 140 -3.51 6.31 3.74
N MET A 141 -3.80 5.07 4.11
CA MET A 141 -3.62 4.52 5.44
C MET A 141 -2.95 3.17 5.33
N ILE A 142 -1.77 3.03 5.92
CA ILE A 142 -1.13 1.74 6.11
C ILE A 142 -1.73 1.11 7.36
N LEU A 143 -2.17 -0.13 7.24
CA LEU A 143 -2.89 -0.86 8.27
C LEU A 143 -2.14 -2.14 8.64
N LYS A 144 -2.23 -2.47 9.93
CA LYS A 144 -1.67 -3.67 10.53
C LYS A 144 -2.72 -4.33 11.41
N TYR A 145 -2.99 -5.59 11.18
CA TYR A 145 -3.90 -6.39 11.99
C TYR A 145 -3.11 -7.43 12.80
N ASP A 146 -3.24 -7.38 14.12
CA ASP A 146 -2.71 -8.39 15.05
C ASP A 146 -3.81 -9.43 15.31
N ALA A 147 -3.62 -10.63 14.78
CA ALA A 147 -4.61 -11.70 14.89
C ALA A 147 -4.71 -12.31 16.30
N ASN A 148 -3.66 -12.18 17.13
CA ASN A 148 -3.70 -12.66 18.50
C ASN A 148 -4.58 -11.77 19.37
N LYS A 149 -4.42 -10.46 19.21
CA LYS A 149 -5.22 -9.46 19.93
C LYS A 149 -6.56 -9.19 19.26
N LYS A 150 -6.68 -9.56 17.99
CA LYS A 150 -7.80 -9.19 17.09
C LYS A 150 -7.96 -7.67 16.97
N GLU A 151 -6.84 -6.96 16.96
CA GLU A 151 -6.80 -5.51 16.94
C GLU A 151 -6.22 -5.01 15.61
N LEU A 152 -6.78 -3.91 15.13
CA LEU A 152 -6.30 -3.19 13.95
C LEU A 152 -5.58 -1.93 14.40
N TYR A 153 -4.44 -1.65 13.79
CA TYR A 153 -3.65 -0.46 13.98
C TYR A 153 -3.40 0.22 12.65
N ARG A 154 -3.27 1.54 12.67
CA ARG A 154 -2.70 2.32 11.58
C ARG A 154 -1.21 2.48 11.84
N ILE A 155 -0.37 2.27 10.83
CA ILE A 155 1.06 2.59 10.91
C ILE A 155 1.25 4.02 10.42
N ASP A 156 1.87 4.87 11.24
CA ASP A 156 2.28 6.20 10.77
C ASP A 156 3.55 6.08 9.91
N PRO A 157 3.51 6.49 8.62
CA PRO A 157 4.65 6.37 7.74
C PRO A 157 5.85 7.22 8.19
N SER A 158 5.66 8.26 8.99
CA SER A 158 6.73 9.18 9.39
C SER A 158 7.69 8.56 10.40
N ASN A 159 7.16 7.82 11.37
CA ASN A 159 7.90 7.27 12.50
C ASN A 159 7.75 5.75 12.66
N GLN A 160 6.92 5.11 11.83
CA GLN A 160 6.64 3.66 11.82
C GLN A 160 5.96 3.16 13.09
N GLU A 161 5.30 4.05 13.85
CA GLU A 161 4.59 3.67 15.07
C GLU A 161 3.17 3.19 14.78
N ASP A 162 2.75 2.16 15.53
CA ASP A 162 1.38 1.69 15.55
C ASP A 162 0.49 2.69 16.31
N SER A 163 -0.61 3.10 15.71
CA SER A 163 -1.58 4.01 16.29
C SER A 163 -3.00 3.44 16.23
N MET A 164 -3.78 3.69 17.27
CA MET A 164 -5.23 3.46 17.27
C MET A 164 -6.01 4.63 16.66
N MET A 165 -5.32 5.73 16.31
CA MET A 165 -5.89 6.85 15.56
C MET A 165 -5.77 6.56 14.06
N PHE A 166 -6.89 6.68 13.35
CA PHE A 166 -7.01 6.30 11.93
C PHE A 166 -7.09 7.53 11.02
N GLU A 167 -6.21 8.50 11.24
CA GLU A 167 -6.08 9.64 10.34
C GLU A 167 -5.27 9.24 9.10
N ALA A 168 -5.80 9.59 7.93
CA ALA A 168 -5.12 9.32 6.67
C ALA A 168 -3.85 10.17 6.53
N SER A 169 -2.82 9.58 5.95
CA SER A 169 -1.60 10.26 5.51
C SER A 169 -1.76 10.70 4.05
N SER A 170 -0.96 11.63 3.56
CA SER A 170 -0.95 12.01 2.14
C SER A 170 0.43 11.82 1.52
N LEU A 171 0.48 11.40 0.25
CA LEU A 171 1.74 11.41 -0.51
C LEU A 171 2.34 12.81 -0.62
N THR A 172 1.53 13.86 -0.49
CA THR A 172 1.98 15.25 -0.62
C THR A 172 3.05 15.62 0.42
N ASP A 173 2.88 15.16 1.65
CA ASP A 173 3.72 15.50 2.80
C ASP A 173 4.40 14.28 3.44
N LYS A 174 3.90 13.07 3.20
CA LYS A 174 4.39 11.82 3.80
C LYS A 174 4.98 10.83 2.81
N ALA A 175 5.32 11.23 1.57
CA ALA A 175 5.98 10.33 0.60
C ALA A 175 7.28 9.71 1.14
N ALA A 176 8.13 10.49 1.81
CA ALA A 176 9.36 10.01 2.43
C ALA A 176 9.12 8.90 3.45
N GLY A 177 8.11 9.10 4.30
CA GLY A 177 7.72 8.13 5.30
C GLY A 177 7.12 6.86 4.68
N PHE A 178 6.32 7.02 3.62
CA PHE A 178 5.77 5.89 2.86
C PHE A 178 6.89 5.04 2.26
N ASP A 179 7.88 5.69 1.66
CA ASP A 179 9.05 5.00 1.09
C ASP A 179 9.86 4.28 2.15
N LYS A 180 10.07 4.92 3.31
CA LYS A 180 10.72 4.28 4.44
C LYS A 180 9.94 3.04 4.87
N PHE A 181 8.62 3.14 5.03
CA PHE A 181 7.77 1.99 5.37
C PHE A 181 7.95 0.85 4.36
N CYS A 182 7.82 1.14 3.05
CA CYS A 182 7.91 0.11 2.03
C CYS A 182 9.29 -0.58 2.02
N ARG A 183 10.38 0.18 2.14
CA ARG A 183 11.74 -0.39 2.23
C ARG A 183 11.87 -1.29 3.45
N ASP A 184 11.53 -0.78 4.64
CA ASP A 184 11.63 -1.54 5.88
C ASP A 184 10.76 -2.80 5.83
N PHE A 185 9.55 -2.70 5.29
CA PHE A 185 8.62 -3.82 5.14
C PHE A 185 9.16 -4.89 4.20
N VAL A 186 9.76 -4.50 3.07
CA VAL A 186 10.35 -5.43 2.10
C VAL A 186 11.56 -6.18 2.68
N THR A 187 12.36 -5.55 3.55
CA THR A 187 13.48 -6.25 4.23
C THR A 187 13.03 -7.41 5.11
N LEU A 188 11.75 -7.50 5.46
CA LEU A 188 11.22 -8.60 6.26
C LEU A 188 11.14 -9.92 5.50
N PHE A 189 11.39 -9.93 4.19
CA PHE A 189 11.22 -11.08 3.29
C PHE A 189 12.50 -11.48 2.54
N TYR A 190 13.64 -10.86 2.90
CA TYR A 190 14.99 -11.22 2.45
C TYR A 190 15.79 -11.80 3.62
#